data_AF-A0A382GTW6-F1
#
_entry.id   AF-A0A382GTW6-F1
#
_cell.length_a   1.000
_cell.length_b   1.000
_cell.length_c   1.000
_cell.angle_alpha   90.00
_cell.angle_beta   90.00
_cell.angle_gamma   90.00
#
_symmetry.space_group_name_H-M   'P 1'
#
loop_
_entity.id
_entity.type
_entity.pdbx_description
1 polymer ?
#
loop_
_entity_poly.entity_id
_entity_poly.type
_entity_poly.pdbx_seq_one_letter_code
_entity_poly.pdbx_strand_id
1 'polypeptide(L)' 'MTLVKPSSKPSNPNFSSGPCAKRPGWELSVLKNTPIGRSHRSKECKDKLNQAIVKSKQVLKLPDSYSLAIMTGS' A
#
# COMPACT_ATOMS: atom_id res chain seq x y z
N MET A 1 -43.02 5.54 -11.68
CA MET A 1 -42.37 4.25 -11.37
C MET A 1 -41.68 4.39 -10.01
N THR A 2 -42.07 3.59 -9.02
CA THR A 2 -41.48 3.61 -7.68
C THR A 2 -40.23 2.73 -7.68
N LEU A 3 -39.05 3.33 -7.46
CA LEU A 3 -37.79 2.60 -7.40
C LEU A 3 -37.69 1.84 -6.06
N VAL A 4 -37.55 0.52 -6.11
CA VAL A 4 -37.35 -0.32 -4.92
C VAL A 4 -35.92 -0.16 -4.42
N LYS A 5 -35.76 0.19 -3.13
CA LYS A 5 -34.44 0.30 -2.51
C LYS A 5 -33.74 -1.07 -2.47
N PRO A 6 -32.47 -1.19 -2.88
CA PRO A 6 -31.71 -2.43 -2.77
C PRO A 6 -31.60 -2.90 -1.31
N SER A 7 -31.87 -4.17 -1.06
CA SER A 7 -31.66 -4.82 0.25
C SER A 7 -30.20 -5.24 0.46
N SER A 8 -29.49 -5.55 -0.63
CA SER A 8 -28.07 -5.88 -0.60
C SER A 8 -27.23 -4.62 -0.41
N LYS A 9 -26.35 -4.64 0.59
CA LYS A 9 -25.42 -3.54 0.91
C LYS A 9 -23.98 -4.06 0.79
N PRO A 10 -23.02 -3.20 0.42
CA PRO A 10 -21.63 -3.57 0.43
C PRO A 10 -21.14 -3.81 1.86
N SER A 11 -20.21 -4.74 2.02
CA SER A 11 -19.58 -5.07 3.31
C SER A 11 -18.76 -3.90 3.88
N ASN A 12 -18.31 -2.99 3.03
CA ASN A 12 -17.55 -1.81 3.39
C ASN A 12 -18.18 -0.56 2.75
N PRO A 13 -18.73 0.38 3.55
CA PRO A 13 -19.37 1.59 3.03
C PRO A 13 -18.40 2.76 2.79
N ASN A 14 -17.07 2.55 2.84
CA ASN A 14 -16.08 3.60 2.62
C ASN A 14 -15.78 3.77 1.11
N PHE A 15 -16.43 4.74 0.47
CA PHE A 15 -16.36 4.98 -0.99
C PHE A 15 -15.49 6.19 -1.41
N SER A 16 -14.64 6.69 -0.52
CA SER A 16 -13.71 7.78 -0.84
C SER A 16 -12.65 7.34 -1.87
N SER A 17 -12.21 8.28 -2.71
CA SER A 17 -11.15 8.06 -3.71
C SER A 17 -9.73 8.31 -3.17
N GLY A 18 -9.60 8.67 -1.89
CA GLY A 18 -8.34 8.96 -1.22
C GLY A 18 -8.57 9.77 0.06
N PRO A 19 -8.23 9.25 1.26
CA PRO A 19 -7.80 7.88 1.54
C PRO A 19 -8.91 6.86 1.23
N CYS A 20 -8.56 5.69 0.67
CA CYS A 20 -9.50 4.62 0.35
C CYS A 20 -9.55 3.55 1.46
N ALA A 21 -10.57 2.69 1.43
CA ALA A 21 -10.61 1.49 2.26
C ALA A 21 -9.32 0.66 2.12
N LYS A 22 -8.79 0.18 3.25
CA LYS A 22 -7.64 -0.73 3.27
C LYS A 22 -8.00 -2.06 2.59
N ARG A 23 -7.00 -2.76 2.07
CA ARG A 23 -7.18 -4.09 1.47
C ARG A 23 -7.86 -5.06 2.46
N PRO A 24 -8.66 -6.04 1.98
CA PRO A 24 -9.21 -7.09 2.83
C PRO A 24 -8.11 -7.80 3.65
N GLY A 25 -8.41 -8.12 4.91
CA GLY A 25 -7.47 -8.78 5.83
C GLY A 25 -6.32 -7.90 6.33
N TRP A 26 -6.40 -6.57 6.17
CA TRP A 26 -5.43 -5.67 6.78
C TRP A 26 -5.59 -5.63 8.30
N GLU A 27 -4.51 -5.86 9.04
CA GLU A 27 -4.46 -5.86 10.50
C GLU A 27 -3.18 -5.15 10.98
N LEU A 28 -3.17 -4.62 12.20
CA LEU A 28 -1.98 -3.95 12.77
C LEU A 28 -0.78 -4.88 12.92
N SER A 29 -1.02 -6.18 13.01
CA SER A 29 0.02 -7.22 13.13
C SER A 29 1.06 -7.17 12.01
N VAL A 30 0.68 -6.68 10.81
CA VAL A 30 1.59 -6.55 9.66
C VAL A 30 2.73 -5.55 9.91
N LEU A 31 2.57 -4.65 10.89
CA LEU A 31 3.55 -3.63 11.24
C LEU A 31 4.49 -4.06 12.38
N LYS A 32 4.28 -5.22 13.02
CA LYS A 32 5.03 -5.64 14.24
C LYS A 32 6.54 -5.65 14.06
N ASN A 33 7.03 -6.06 12.89
CA ASN A 33 8.46 -6.17 12.61
C ASN A 33 9.02 -4.91 11.93
N THR A 34 8.40 -3.75 12.12
CA THR A 34 8.87 -2.49 11.53
C THR A 34 10.03 -1.92 12.36
N PRO A 35 11.12 -1.44 11.74
CA PRO A 35 12.25 -0.82 12.44
C PRO A 35 11.90 0.59 12.93
N ILE A 36 10.97 0.68 13.87
CA ILE A 36 10.51 1.95 14.47
C ILE A 36 11.68 2.59 15.23
N GLY A 37 11.87 3.90 15.09
CA GLY A 37 12.93 4.65 15.77
C GLY A 37 14.34 4.41 15.23
N ARG A 38 14.51 3.61 14.16
CA ARG A 38 15.81 3.42 13.51
C ARG A 38 16.05 4.47 12.45
N SER A 39 17.33 4.80 12.23
CA SER A 39 17.73 5.65 11.11
C SER A 39 17.31 5.02 9.78
N HIS A 40 16.72 5.82 8.90
CA HIS A 40 16.38 5.42 7.52
C HIS A 40 17.61 4.96 6.72
N ARG A 41 18.82 5.38 7.11
CA ARG A 41 20.09 4.98 6.49
C ARG A 41 20.63 3.65 7.01
N SER A 42 20.03 3.09 8.05
CA SER A 42 20.43 1.79 8.60
C SER A 42 20.27 0.68 7.55
N LYS A 43 21.07 -0.38 7.65
CA LYS A 43 21.06 -1.50 6.71
C LYS A 43 19.64 -2.08 6.58
N GLU A 44 18.98 -2.37 7.70
CA GLU A 44 17.63 -2.94 7.71
C GLU A 44 16.59 -2.05 7.00
N CYS A 45 16.60 -0.73 7.26
CA CYS A 45 15.68 0.19 6.58
C CYS A 45 15.95 0.27 5.07
N LYS A 46 17.23 0.31 4.65
CA LYS A 46 17.61 0.30 3.24
C LYS A 46 17.18 -0.99 2.54
N ASP A 47 17.33 -2.14 3.21
CA ASP A 47 16.92 -3.43 2.66
C ASP A 47 15.40 -3.49 2.45
N LYS A 48 14.60 -2.95 3.39
CA LYS A 48 13.14 -2.83 3.23
C LYS A 48 12.73 -1.90 2.09
N LEU A 49 13.40 -0.75 1.95
CA LEU A 49 13.16 0.17 0.82
C LEU A 49 13.49 -0.51 -0.51
N ASN A 50 14.63 -1.21 -0.59
CA ASN A 50 15.00 -1.97 -1.78
C ASN A 50 13.98 -3.07 -2.10
N GLN A 51 13.46 -3.77 -1.09
CA GLN A 51 12.40 -4.76 -1.28
C GLN A 51 11.15 -4.14 -1.92
N ALA A 52 10.74 -2.95 -1.47
CA ALA A 52 9.61 -2.23 -2.06
C ALA A 52 9.92 -1.82 -3.51
N ILE A 53 11.12 -1.31 -3.79
CA ILE A 53 11.57 -0.93 -5.14
C ILE A 53 11.51 -2.13 -6.10
N VAL A 54 12.11 -3.26 -5.71
CA VAL A 54 12.16 -4.48 -6.53
C VAL A 54 10.75 -5.00 -6.83
N LYS A 55 9.88 -5.09 -5.80
CA LYS A 55 8.49 -5.53 -5.97
C LYS A 55 7.71 -4.58 -6.89
N SER A 56 7.89 -3.27 -6.74
CA SER A 56 7.23 -2.28 -7.60
C SER A 56 7.69 -2.40 -9.05
N LYS A 57 9.00 -2.60 -9.32
CA LYS A 57 9.50 -2.87 -10.68
C LYS A 57 8.84 -4.10 -11.30
N GLN A 58 8.69 -5.18 -10.52
CA GLN A 58 8.05 -6.42 -10.97
C GLN A 58 6.56 -6.23 -11.29
N VAL A 59 5.81 -5.58 -10.39
CA VAL A 59 4.37 -5.32 -10.57
C VAL A 59 4.12 -4.44 -11.79
N LEU A 60 4.94 -3.40 -11.98
CA LEU A 60 4.83 -2.47 -13.09
C LEU A 60 5.47 -2.99 -14.38
N LYS A 61 6.20 -4.11 -14.33
CA LYS A 61 6.97 -4.68 -15.46
C LYS A 61 7.89 -3.64 -16.10
N LEU A 62 8.63 -2.89 -15.28
CA LEU A 62 9.53 -1.87 -15.77
C LEU A 62 10.72 -2.47 -16.54
N PRO A 63 11.17 -1.86 -17.65
CA PRO A 63 12.39 -2.29 -18.34
C PRO A 63 13.63 -2.17 -17.43
N ASP A 64 14.64 -3.00 -17.67
CA ASP A 64 15.87 -3.02 -16.86
C ASP A 64 16.66 -1.71 -16.93
N SER A 65 16.52 -0.96 -18.02
CA SER A 65 17.13 0.37 -18.18
C SER A 65 16.52 1.44 -17.25
N TYR A 66 15.39 1.16 -16.61
CA TYR A 66 14.69 2.12 -15.77
C TYR A 66 15.11 2.01 -14.31
N SER A 67 15.38 3.17 -13.71
CA SER A 67 15.56 3.31 -12.27
C SER A 67 14.26 3.74 -11.60
N LEU A 68 13.97 3.18 -10.42
CA LEU A 68 12.80 3.52 -9.61
C LEU A 68 13.31 4.10 -8.29
N ALA A 69 12.82 5.30 -7.95
CA ALA A 69 13.11 5.98 -6.70
C ALA A 69 11.83 6.13 -5.87
N ILE A 70 11.97 6.11 -4.54
CA ILE A 70 10.90 6.40 -3.60
C ILE A 70 11.20 7.75 -2.95
N MET A 71 10.24 8.68 -3.00
CA MET A 71 10.32 9.97 -2.33
C MET A 71 9.11 10.17 -1.40
N THR A 72 9.24 11.09 -0.46
CA THR A 72 8.11 11.52 0.37
C THR A 72 7.08 12.27 -0.49
N GLY A 73 5.80 12.05 -0.22
CA GLY A 73 4.67 12.68 -0.90
C GLY A 73 3.48 12.88 0.05
N SER A 74 2.41 13.51 -0.44
CA SER A 74 1.19 13.82 0.32
C SER A 74 0.18 12.69 0.33
#